data_AF-A0A7V9DMM7-F1
#
_entry.id   AF-A0A7V9DMM7-F1
#
_cell.length_a   1.000
_cell.length_b   1.000
_cell.length_c   1.000
_cell.angle_alpha   90.00
_cell.angle_beta   90.00
_cell.angle_gamma   90.00
#
_symmetry.space_group_name_H-M   'P 1'
#
loop_
_entity.id
_entity.type
_entity.pdbx_description
1 polymer ?
#
loop_
_entity_poly.entity_id
_entity_poly.type
_entity_poly.pdbx_seq_one_letter_code
_entity_poly.pdbx_strand_id
1 'polypeptide(L)'
;FVKMVHNGIEYGMMAAYAEGLNVLATADIGAEDHEHDAETAPLEKPEYFRYQFDLAKVTEVWRRGSVVTSWLLDITAAALATDPTLEGYAGVVSDSGEGRWTVSAAVEVGVPVPVLSAALFSRFSSRDRDAIANKILSAMRAGFGGHVERTEGVQ
;
A
#
# COMPACT_ATOMS: atom_id res chain seq x y z
N PHE A 1 19.81 15.71 -11.74
CA PHE A 1 18.81 16.34 -10.84
C PHE A 1 17.39 16.11 -11.35
N VAL A 2 16.95 16.77 -12.43
CA VAL A 2 15.55 16.71 -12.92
C VAL A 2 15.03 15.29 -13.13
N LYS A 3 15.78 14.43 -13.81
CA LYS A 3 15.40 13.02 -14.03
C LYS A 3 15.18 12.26 -12.71
N MET A 4 16.04 12.49 -11.73
CA MET A 4 15.93 11.81 -10.43
C MET A 4 14.64 12.23 -9.71
N VAL A 5 14.34 13.54 -9.68
CA VAL A 5 13.08 14.06 -9.12
C VAL A 5 11.87 13.50 -9.86
N HIS A 6 11.94 13.41 -11.20
CA HIS A 6 10.89 12.78 -12.01
C HIS A 6 10.65 11.32 -11.60
N ASN A 7 11.71 10.52 -11.43
CA ASN A 7 11.59 9.14 -10.94
C ASN A 7 11.04 9.06 -9.51
N GLY A 8 11.36 10.04 -8.65
CA GLY A 8 10.71 10.18 -7.34
C GLY A 8 9.20 10.40 -7.46
N ILE A 9 8.76 11.27 -8.37
CA ILE A 9 7.33 11.52 -8.64
C ILE A 9 6.63 10.25 -9.13
N GLU A 10 7.27 9.49 -10.02
CA GLU A 10 6.74 8.20 -10.49
C GLU A 10 6.46 7.24 -9.31
N TYR A 11 7.34 7.19 -8.30
CA TYR A 11 7.10 6.35 -7.11
C TYR A 11 5.85 6.78 -6.35
N GLY A 12 5.67 8.09 -6.17
CA GLY A 12 4.47 8.63 -5.52
C GLY A 12 3.19 8.26 -6.26
N MET A 13 3.19 8.37 -7.58
CA MET A 13 2.04 8.00 -8.41
C MET A 13 1.74 6.51 -8.36
N MET A 14 2.77 5.66 -8.45
CA MET A 14 2.62 4.21 -8.35
C MET A 14 2.05 3.80 -6.98
N ALA A 15 2.55 4.38 -5.90
CA ALA A 15 2.07 4.11 -4.54
C ALA A 15 0.60 4.52 -4.39
N ALA A 16 0.22 5.71 -4.85
CA ALA A 16 -1.15 6.19 -4.77
C ALA A 16 -2.15 5.25 -5.51
N TYR A 17 -1.77 4.72 -6.68
CA TYR A 17 -2.59 3.72 -7.37
C TYR A 17 -2.68 2.41 -6.59
N ALA A 18 -1.56 1.89 -6.11
CA ALA A 18 -1.52 0.62 -5.40
C ALA A 18 -2.36 0.68 -4.11
N GLU A 19 -2.23 1.76 -3.32
CA GLU A 19 -3.01 1.96 -2.10
C GLU A 19 -4.52 2.08 -2.40
N GLY A 20 -4.90 2.89 -3.40
CA GLY A 20 -6.30 3.05 -3.78
C GLY A 20 -6.94 1.76 -4.29
N LEU A 21 -6.22 0.98 -5.11
CA LEU A 21 -6.69 -0.32 -5.57
C LEU A 21 -6.77 -1.36 -4.45
N ASN A 22 -5.84 -1.32 -3.49
CA ASN A 22 -5.89 -2.20 -2.32
C ASN A 22 -7.12 -1.94 -1.44
N VAL A 23 -7.52 -0.67 -1.30
CA VAL A 23 -8.79 -0.33 -0.62
C VAL A 23 -9.99 -0.92 -1.35
N LEU A 24 -10.02 -0.84 -2.69
CA LEU A 24 -11.10 -1.46 -3.48
C LEU A 24 -11.07 -3.00 -3.38
N ALA A 25 -9.88 -3.59 -3.35
CA ALA A 25 -9.70 -5.04 -3.23
C ALA A 25 -10.23 -5.60 -1.90
N THR A 26 -10.23 -4.78 -0.84
CA THR A 26 -10.64 -5.13 0.51
C THR A 26 -12.00 -4.53 0.90
N ALA A 27 -12.73 -3.98 -0.07
CA ALA A 27 -13.99 -3.28 0.15
C ALA A 27 -15.19 -4.21 0.43
N ASP A 28 -14.97 -5.51 0.61
CA ASP A 28 -15.95 -6.53 1.02
C ASP A 28 -15.80 -6.97 2.49
N ILE A 29 -14.86 -6.38 3.24
CA ILE A 29 -14.59 -6.67 4.66
C ILE A 29 -15.84 -6.62 5.57
N GLY A 30 -16.84 -5.81 5.25
CA GLY A 30 -18.09 -5.73 6.00
C GLY A 30 -19.07 -6.89 5.76
N ALA A 31 -18.73 -7.81 4.85
CA ALA A 31 -19.44 -9.08 4.63
C ALA A 31 -18.82 -10.25 5.41
N GLU A 32 -17.63 -10.07 5.99
CA GLU A 32 -16.94 -11.08 6.80
C GLU A 32 -17.41 -11.03 8.26
N ASP A 33 -17.51 -12.20 8.89
CA ASP A 33 -17.70 -12.31 10.34
C ASP A 33 -16.33 -12.21 11.02
N HIS A 34 -16.04 -11.10 11.69
CA HIS A 34 -14.81 -10.92 12.46
C HIS A 34 -15.08 -11.12 13.96
N GLU A 35 -14.21 -11.88 14.63
CA GLU A 35 -14.20 -11.88 16.09
C GLU A 35 -13.89 -10.47 16.61
N HIS A 36 -14.71 -9.98 17.53
CA HIS A 36 -14.41 -8.73 18.24
C HIS A 36 -13.21 -8.98 19.17
N ASP A 37 -12.02 -8.58 18.75
CA ASP A 37 -10.80 -8.66 19.55
C ASP A 37 -10.22 -7.28 19.87
N ALA A 38 -9.24 -7.25 20.79
CA ALA A 38 -8.60 -6.01 21.23
C ALA A 38 -7.58 -5.46 20.21
N GLU A 39 -7.31 -6.19 19.12
CA GLU A 39 -6.31 -5.86 18.10
C GLU A 39 -6.95 -5.25 16.85
N THR A 40 -8.23 -5.53 16.58
CA THR A 40 -8.97 -5.09 15.40
C THR A 40 -10.12 -4.18 15.81
N ALA A 41 -10.05 -2.91 15.39
CA ALA A 41 -11.15 -1.98 15.64
C ALA A 41 -12.41 -2.44 14.86
N PRO A 42 -13.59 -2.50 15.51
CA PRO A 42 -14.81 -2.90 14.83
C PRO A 42 -15.21 -1.88 13.75
N LEU A 43 -15.76 -2.38 12.64
CA LEU A 43 -16.34 -1.54 11.61
C LEU A 43 -17.65 -0.92 12.12
N GLU A 44 -17.71 0.41 12.24
CA GLU A 44 -18.91 1.11 12.72
C GLU A 44 -20.13 0.92 11.78
N LYS A 45 -19.88 0.79 10.46
CA LYS A 45 -20.91 0.64 9.42
C LYS A 45 -20.50 -0.41 8.37
N PRO A 46 -20.54 -1.71 8.71
CA PRO A 46 -20.12 -2.79 7.81
C PRO A 46 -20.88 -2.81 6.48
N GLU A 47 -22.14 -2.35 6.48
CA GLU A 47 -23.00 -2.31 5.30
C GLU A 47 -22.45 -1.46 4.14
N TYR A 48 -21.53 -0.54 4.41
CA TYR A 48 -20.87 0.28 3.38
C TYR A 48 -19.64 -0.39 2.74
N PHE A 49 -19.22 -1.55 3.24
CA PHE A 49 -18.02 -2.24 2.79
C PHE A 49 -18.34 -3.69 2.44
N ARG A 50 -19.39 -3.90 1.63
CA ARG A 50 -19.82 -5.22 1.12
C ARG A 50 -19.71 -5.30 -0.40
N TYR A 51 -18.62 -4.76 -0.96
CA TYR A 51 -18.43 -4.65 -2.40
C TYR A 51 -17.32 -5.56 -2.89
N GLN A 52 -17.67 -6.47 -3.81
CA GLN A 52 -16.70 -7.25 -4.57
C GLN A 52 -16.42 -6.56 -5.91
N PHE A 53 -15.33 -5.80 -5.98
CA PHE A 53 -14.95 -5.08 -7.20
C PHE A 53 -14.12 -5.93 -8.15
N ASP A 54 -14.46 -5.86 -9.44
CA ASP A 54 -13.60 -6.32 -10.53
C ASP A 54 -12.60 -5.21 -10.87
N LEU A 55 -11.38 -5.31 -10.33
CA LEU A 55 -10.36 -4.27 -10.47
C LEU A 55 -9.93 -4.07 -11.93
N ALA A 56 -9.97 -5.10 -12.77
CA ALA A 56 -9.68 -4.97 -14.20
C ALA A 56 -10.71 -4.08 -14.89
N LYS A 57 -12.01 -4.27 -14.59
CA LYS A 57 -13.06 -3.38 -15.11
C LYS A 57 -12.99 -1.97 -14.54
N VAL A 58 -12.68 -1.82 -13.24
CA VAL A 58 -12.55 -0.48 -12.63
C VAL A 58 -11.43 0.30 -13.30
N THR A 59 -10.25 -0.31 -13.44
CA THR A 59 -9.10 0.34 -14.07
C THR A 59 -9.33 0.62 -15.55
N GLU A 60 -10.04 -0.26 -16.28
CA GLU A 60 -10.48 0.01 -17.67
C GLU A 60 -11.30 1.30 -17.77
N VAL A 61 -12.30 1.47 -16.90
CA VAL A 61 -13.17 2.65 -16.90
C VAL A 61 -12.35 3.91 -16.65
N TRP A 62 -11.36 3.85 -15.75
CA TRP A 62 -10.52 4.99 -15.44
C TRP A 62 -9.58 5.38 -16.59
N ARG A 63 -9.28 4.51 -17.57
CA ARG A 63 -8.43 4.85 -18.71
C ARG A 63 -9.04 5.90 -19.65
N ARG A 64 -10.35 6.18 -19.54
CA ARG A 64 -11.04 7.07 -20.48
C ARG A 64 -11.85 8.12 -19.76
N GLY A 65 -11.49 9.39 -19.98
CA GLY A 65 -12.24 10.54 -19.46
C GLY A 65 -12.05 10.80 -17.96
N SER A 66 -11.17 10.07 -17.28
CA SER A 66 -10.80 10.36 -15.88
C SER A 66 -9.64 11.36 -15.82
N VAL A 67 -9.55 12.11 -14.72
CA VAL A 67 -8.43 13.01 -14.44
C VAL A 67 -7.11 12.24 -14.24
N VAL A 68 -7.18 10.99 -13.79
CA VAL A 68 -6.01 10.19 -13.45
C VAL A 68 -5.43 9.43 -14.65
N THR A 69 -6.07 9.51 -15.83
CA THR A 69 -5.60 8.87 -17.06
C THR A 69 -4.11 9.10 -17.30
N SER A 70 -3.34 8.01 -17.40
CA SER A 70 -1.87 8.06 -17.50
C SER A 70 -1.32 6.72 -18.00
N TRP A 71 -0.08 6.73 -18.48
CA TRP A 71 0.62 5.52 -18.91
C TRP A 71 0.76 4.47 -17.78
N LEU A 72 0.94 4.91 -16.54
CA LEU A 72 0.97 4.00 -15.40
C LEU A 72 -0.36 3.26 -15.21
N LEU A 73 -1.49 3.98 -15.34
CA LEU A 73 -2.80 3.36 -15.30
C LEU A 73 -3.02 2.38 -16.45
N ASP A 74 -2.49 2.68 -17.64
CA ASP A 74 -2.56 1.77 -18.79
C ASP A 74 -1.84 0.45 -18.50
N ILE A 75 -0.63 0.50 -17.91
CA ILE A 75 0.12 -0.68 -17.50
C ILE A 75 -0.66 -1.46 -16.44
N THR A 76 -1.18 -0.78 -15.41
CA THR A 76 -1.93 -1.43 -14.33
C THR A 76 -3.19 -2.14 -14.85
N ALA A 77 -3.96 -1.49 -15.71
CA ALA A 77 -5.15 -2.10 -16.30
C ALA A 77 -4.79 -3.29 -17.21
N ALA A 78 -3.69 -3.21 -17.96
CA ALA A 78 -3.22 -4.33 -18.78
C ALA A 78 -2.76 -5.53 -17.94
N ALA A 79 -2.07 -5.27 -16.82
CA ALA A 79 -1.67 -6.31 -15.87
C ALA A 79 -2.88 -7.01 -15.26
N LEU A 80 -3.85 -6.25 -14.73
CA LEU A 80 -5.08 -6.80 -14.14
C LEU A 80 -5.98 -7.51 -15.15
N ALA A 81 -5.99 -7.09 -16.41
CA ALA A 81 -6.71 -7.80 -17.47
C ALA A 81 -6.08 -9.17 -17.80
N THR A 82 -4.76 -9.31 -17.57
CA THR A 82 -4.01 -10.55 -17.83
C THR A 82 -4.04 -11.47 -16.62
N ASP A 83 -3.84 -10.91 -15.43
CA ASP A 83 -3.78 -11.61 -14.15
C ASP A 83 -4.62 -10.81 -13.11
N PRO A 84 -5.93 -11.08 -13.01
CA PRO A 84 -6.82 -10.34 -12.12
C PRO A 84 -6.50 -10.49 -10.63
N THR A 85 -5.84 -11.59 -10.23
CA THR A 85 -5.46 -11.88 -8.84
C THR A 85 -4.02 -11.47 -8.53
N LEU A 86 -3.24 -11.10 -9.54
CA LEU A 86 -1.83 -10.72 -9.43
C LEU A 86 -0.95 -11.83 -8.81
N GLU A 87 -1.33 -13.10 -8.98
CA GLU A 87 -0.61 -14.26 -8.44
C GLU A 87 0.84 -14.37 -8.96
N GLY A 88 1.13 -13.79 -10.13
CA GLY A 88 2.49 -13.71 -10.67
C GLY A 88 3.44 -12.75 -9.92
N TYR A 89 2.95 -11.96 -8.96
CA TYR A 89 3.71 -10.91 -8.28
C TYR A 89 3.89 -11.21 -6.79
N ALA A 90 5.14 -11.25 -6.32
CA ALA A 90 5.47 -11.55 -4.92
C ALA A 90 5.09 -10.45 -3.91
N GLY A 91 4.59 -9.29 -4.34
CA GLY A 91 4.34 -8.13 -3.47
C GLY A 91 5.60 -7.42 -2.94
N VAL A 92 6.80 -7.90 -3.30
CA VAL A 92 8.10 -7.35 -2.89
C VAL A 92 8.56 -6.32 -3.92
N VAL A 93 8.56 -5.03 -3.54
CA VAL A 93 8.86 -3.97 -4.52
C VAL A 93 10.26 -3.39 -4.33
N SER A 94 11.05 -3.44 -5.40
CA SER A 94 12.41 -2.92 -5.42
C SER A 94 12.45 -1.38 -5.51
N ASP A 95 13.53 -0.80 -5.01
CA ASP A 95 13.87 0.60 -5.19
C ASP A 95 15.19 0.72 -5.96
N SER A 96 15.19 1.41 -7.10
CA SER A 96 16.32 1.55 -8.04
C SER A 96 17.31 2.65 -7.63
N GLY A 97 17.15 3.23 -6.43
CA GLY A 97 18.02 4.26 -5.86
C GLY A 97 17.56 5.70 -6.13
N GLU A 98 16.79 5.96 -7.19
CA GLU A 98 16.35 7.33 -7.53
C GLU A 98 15.38 7.90 -6.50
N GLY A 99 14.50 7.06 -5.94
CA GLY A 99 13.62 7.44 -4.84
C GLY A 99 14.43 7.83 -3.60
N ARG A 100 15.48 7.06 -3.26
CA ARG A 100 16.39 7.38 -2.14
C ARG A 100 17.08 8.71 -2.37
N TRP A 101 17.68 8.88 -3.55
CA TRP A 101 18.35 10.11 -3.92
C TRP A 101 17.41 11.31 -3.81
N THR A 102 16.16 11.17 -4.27
CA THR A 102 15.17 12.27 -4.23
C THR A 102 14.83 12.69 -2.81
N VAL A 103 14.62 11.72 -1.91
CA VAL A 103 14.35 12.00 -0.49
C VAL A 103 15.58 12.61 0.19
N SER A 104 16.79 12.09 -0.07
CA SER A 104 18.03 12.69 0.46
C SER A 104 18.22 14.12 -0.02
N ALA A 105 18.04 14.38 -1.32
CA ALA A 105 18.16 15.72 -1.88
C ALA A 105 17.15 16.68 -1.25
N ALA A 106 15.91 16.24 -1.01
CA ALA A 106 14.88 17.04 -0.35
C ALA A 106 15.28 17.47 1.07
N VAL A 107 15.93 16.59 1.84
CA VAL A 107 16.49 16.92 3.16
C VAL A 107 17.58 17.98 3.04
N GLU A 108 18.54 17.81 2.13
CA GLU A 108 19.65 18.75 1.92
C GLU A 108 19.17 20.15 1.54
N VAL A 109 18.11 20.25 0.73
CA VAL A 109 17.54 21.55 0.32
C VAL A 109 16.42 22.06 1.24
N GLY A 110 16.09 21.34 2.32
CA GLY A 110 15.06 21.73 3.28
C GLY A 110 13.63 21.76 2.74
N VAL A 111 13.28 20.88 1.79
CA VAL A 111 11.96 20.82 1.15
C VAL A 111 11.14 19.61 1.64
N PRO A 112 9.90 19.80 2.11
CA PRO A 112 9.06 18.68 2.56
C PRO A 112 8.53 17.86 1.38
N VAL A 113 8.68 16.53 1.45
CA VAL A 113 8.23 15.59 0.41
C VAL A 113 7.44 14.40 0.97
N PRO A 114 6.39 14.62 1.78
CA PRO A 114 5.72 13.57 2.55
C PRO A 114 5.21 12.40 1.70
N VAL A 115 4.67 12.69 0.50
CA VAL A 115 4.20 11.67 -0.44
C VAL A 115 5.35 10.82 -0.98
N LEU A 116 6.46 11.45 -1.38
CA LEU A 116 7.58 10.74 -1.98
C LEU A 116 8.36 9.93 -0.94
N SER A 117 8.47 10.45 0.29
CA SER A 117 9.08 9.70 1.40
C SER A 117 8.23 8.50 1.80
N ALA A 118 6.90 8.65 1.88
CA ALA A 118 6.00 7.55 2.19
C ALA A 118 6.07 6.46 1.11
N ALA A 119 6.01 6.87 -0.17
CA ALA A 119 6.14 5.96 -1.29
C ALA A 119 7.48 5.18 -1.26
N LEU A 120 8.59 5.83 -0.92
CA LEU A 120 9.87 5.14 -0.74
C LEU A 120 9.85 4.15 0.43
N PHE A 121 9.35 4.56 1.59
CA PHE A 121 9.35 3.72 2.79
C PHE A 121 8.40 2.52 2.68
N SER A 122 7.28 2.65 1.96
CA SER A 122 6.40 1.51 1.66
C SER A 122 7.15 0.36 0.96
N ARG A 123 8.14 0.67 0.10
CA ARG A 123 9.00 -0.33 -0.54
C ARG A 123 9.96 -1.01 0.42
N PHE A 124 10.33 -0.33 1.51
CA PHE A 124 11.18 -0.93 2.54
C PHE A 124 10.33 -1.90 3.37
N SER A 125 9.13 -1.48 3.77
CA SER A 125 8.15 -2.33 4.45
C SER A 125 7.75 -3.56 3.64
N SER A 126 7.57 -3.43 2.31
CA SER A 126 7.29 -4.59 1.42
C SER A 126 8.39 -5.66 1.37
N ARG A 127 9.53 -5.39 2.03
CA ARG A 127 10.70 -6.28 2.12
C ARG A 127 11.04 -6.61 3.58
N ASP A 128 10.04 -6.55 4.46
CA ASP A 128 10.12 -6.84 5.89
C ASP A 128 11.18 -6.00 6.64
N ARG A 129 11.52 -4.82 6.13
CA ARG A 129 12.56 -3.95 6.73
C ARG A 129 12.10 -3.25 8.02
N ASP A 130 10.85 -3.41 8.41
CA ASP A 130 10.25 -2.90 9.65
C ASP A 130 9.97 -4.00 10.69
N ALA A 131 10.36 -5.26 10.45
CA ALA A 131 10.07 -6.39 11.34
C ALA A 131 10.54 -6.19 12.79
N ILE A 132 11.73 -5.62 13.01
CA ILE A 132 12.23 -5.32 14.37
C ILE A 132 11.39 -4.22 15.02
N ALA A 133 11.04 -3.17 14.26
CA ALA A 133 10.21 -2.08 14.76
C ALA A 133 8.83 -2.61 15.19
N ASN A 134 8.21 -3.46 14.36
CA ASN A 134 6.92 -4.09 14.65
C ASN A 134 6.99 -4.98 15.89
N LYS A 135 8.03 -5.81 16.06
CA LYS A 135 8.24 -6.61 17.28
C LYS A 135 8.39 -5.75 18.54
N ILE A 136 9.11 -4.63 18.44
CA ILE A 136 9.24 -3.68 19.56
C ILE A 136 7.88 -3.06 19.88
N LEU A 137 7.08 -2.69 18.87
CA LEU A 137 5.72 -2.18 19.08
C LEU A 137 4.82 -3.22 19.75
N SER A 138 4.85 -4.49 19.32
CA SER A 138 4.13 -5.59 19.99
C SER A 138 4.56 -5.73 21.46
N ALA A 139 5.87 -5.67 21.74
CA ALA A 139 6.39 -5.72 23.11
C ALA A 139 5.91 -4.52 23.97
N MET A 140 5.83 -3.32 23.39
CA MET A 140 5.30 -2.14 24.08
C MET A 140 3.79 -2.27 24.37
N ARG A 141 3.01 -2.78 23.41
CA ARG A 141 1.57 -3.06 23.59
C ARG A 141 1.33 -4.08 24.70
N ALA A 142 2.14 -5.13 24.75
CA ALA A 142 2.11 -6.12 25.82
C ALA A 142 2.48 -5.51 27.19
N GLY A 143 3.53 -4.69 27.23
CA GLY A 143 4.04 -4.10 28.48
C GLY A 143 3.11 -3.07 29.13
N PHE A 144 2.47 -2.20 28.35
CA PHE A 144 1.61 -1.14 28.89
C PHE A 144 0.11 -1.49 28.90
N GLY A 145 -0.37 -2.25 27.91
CA GLY A 145 -1.80 -2.55 27.75
C GLY A 145 -2.19 -4.00 28.04
N GLY A 146 -1.23 -4.88 28.33
CA GLY A 146 -1.50 -6.31 28.53
C GLY A 146 -1.97 -7.03 27.25
N HIS A 147 -1.81 -6.40 26.08
CA HIS A 147 -2.15 -6.99 24.79
C HIS A 147 -1.20 -8.15 24.48
N VAL A 148 -1.72 -9.37 24.53
CA VAL A 148 -0.96 -10.56 24.11
C VAL A 148 -1.17 -10.72 22.60
N GLU A 149 -0.10 -10.54 21.84
CA GLU A 149 -0.09 -10.81 20.40
C GLU A 149 -0.53 -12.26 20.16
N ARG A 150 -1.43 -12.47 19.19
CA ARG A 150 -1.75 -13.83 18.74
C ARG A 150 -0.51 -14.40 18.09
N THR A 151 0.15 -15.34 18.76
CA THR A 151 1.08 -16.24 18.09
C THR A 151 0.25 -17.25 17.29
N GLU A 152 -0.19 -16.88 16.10
CA GLU A 152 -0.69 -17.90 15.17
C GLU A 152 0.44 -18.85 14.80
N GLY A 153 0.13 -20.14 14.91
CA GLY A 153 1.09 -21.24 14.98
C GLY A 153 1.98 -21.39 13.77
N VAL A 154 3.29 -21.42 14.04
CA VAL A 154 4.17 -22.37 13.35
C VAL A 154 3.91 -23.74 13.98
N GLN A 155 3.04 -24.53 13.37
CA GLN A 155 3.15 -25.99 13.38
C GLN A 155 3.43 -26.47 11.96
#